data_AF-A0A3E0PKK5-F1
#
_entry.id   AF-A0A3E0PKK5-F1
#
_cell.length_a   1.000
_cell.length_b   1.000
_cell.length_c   1.000
_cell.angle_alpha   90.00
_cell.angle_beta   90.00
_cell.angle_gamma   90.00
#
_symmetry.space_group_name_H-M   'P 1'
#
loop_
_entity.id
_entity.type
_entity.pdbx_description
1 polymer ?
#
loop_
_entity_poly.entity_id
_entity_poly.type
_entity_poly.pdbx_seq_one_letter_code
_entity_poly.pdbx_strand_id
1 'polypeptide(L)'
;MKPNAPRLAAAIIVSLYFFTIAYNPMMDGLWNFLNLVDLPIHETGHLIFRLFGEFMMIAGGSLFQIIVPAIFVGYFVRQEQYYSAGMVLFWVGQSILNVWVYADDAVRMQLVLTSGMTGTEGSFHDWNYLLTQTGLIGYHQIVSGLIRIAGTLTILAATAWTVYLSFEPSDEGRIGV
;
A
#
# COMPACT_ATOMS: atom_id res chain seq x y z
N MET A 1 9.37 -17.00 -25.95
CA MET A 1 10.52 -16.99 -25.03
C MET A 1 10.24 -17.99 -23.92
N LYS A 2 11.23 -18.77 -23.45
CA LYS A 2 11.01 -19.70 -22.33
C LYS A 2 11.09 -18.89 -21.02
N PRO A 3 10.10 -18.99 -20.10
CA PRO A 3 10.14 -18.24 -18.86
C PRO A 3 11.23 -18.77 -17.92
N ASN A 4 11.78 -17.88 -17.11
CA ASN A 4 12.45 -18.24 -15.88
C ASN A 4 11.40 -18.81 -14.91
N ALA A 5 11.34 -20.14 -14.82
CA ALA A 5 10.33 -20.87 -14.06
C ALA A 5 10.20 -20.42 -12.59
N PRO A 6 11.29 -20.22 -11.80
CA PRO A 6 11.14 -19.77 -10.42
C PRO A 6 10.60 -18.34 -10.32
N ARG A 7 11.02 -17.41 -11.19
CA ARG A 7 10.42 -16.06 -11.25
C ARG A 7 8.94 -16.13 -11.60
N LEU A 8 8.56 -16.88 -12.63
CA LEU A 8 7.15 -16.97 -13.02
C LEU A 8 6.29 -17.59 -11.90
N ALA A 9 6.78 -18.64 -11.25
CA ALA A 9 6.08 -19.25 -10.12
C ALA A 9 5.90 -18.26 -8.95
N ALA A 10 6.96 -17.52 -8.59
CA ALA A 10 6.89 -16.49 -7.56
C ALA A 10 5.91 -15.37 -7.93
N ALA A 11 5.94 -14.86 -9.16
CA ALA A 11 5.01 -13.84 -9.64
C ALA A 11 3.55 -14.29 -9.56
N ILE A 12 3.27 -15.55 -9.93
CA ILE A 12 1.91 -16.12 -9.83
C ILE A 12 1.47 -16.22 -8.37
N ILE A 13 2.29 -16.81 -7.49
CA ILE A 13 1.94 -16.98 -6.07
C ILE A 13 1.69 -15.63 -5.40
N VAL A 14 2.58 -14.66 -5.61
CA VAL A 14 2.45 -13.32 -5.06
C VAL A 14 1.23 -12.60 -5.64
N SER A 15 0.99 -12.71 -6.96
CA SER A 15 -0.21 -12.10 -7.57
C SER A 15 -1.50 -12.68 -6.98
N LEU A 16 -1.58 -14.01 -6.81
CA LEU A 16 -2.75 -14.64 -6.19
C LEU A 16 -2.96 -14.15 -4.76
N TYR A 17 -1.89 -14.05 -3.97
CA TYR A 17 -1.94 -13.50 -2.62
C TYR A 17 -2.49 -12.06 -2.62
N PHE A 18 -1.90 -11.16 -3.38
CA PHE A 18 -2.33 -9.75 -3.44
C PHE A 18 -3.68 -9.55 -4.11
N PHE A 19 -4.15 -10.47 -4.97
CA PHE A 19 -5.53 -10.45 -5.47
C PHE A 19 -6.54 -10.78 -4.38
N THR A 20 -6.21 -11.63 -3.39
CA THR A 20 -7.11 -11.83 -2.24
C THR A 20 -7.27 -10.55 -1.43
N ILE A 21 -6.17 -9.80 -1.22
CA ILE A 21 -6.18 -8.49 -0.58
C ILE A 21 -6.95 -7.47 -1.43
N ALA A 22 -6.68 -7.41 -2.74
CA ALA A 22 -7.37 -6.49 -3.65
C ALA A 22 -8.87 -6.74 -3.73
N TYR A 23 -9.30 -8.00 -3.58
CA TYR A 23 -10.70 -8.37 -3.52
C TYR A 23 -11.34 -7.96 -2.19
N ASN A 24 -10.69 -8.25 -1.07
CA ASN A 24 -11.18 -7.92 0.27
C ASN A 24 -10.09 -7.27 1.15
N PRO A 25 -9.88 -5.95 1.06
CA PRO A 25 -8.84 -5.28 1.84
C PRO A 25 -9.13 -5.19 3.34
N MET A 26 -10.40 -5.36 3.75
CA MET A 26 -10.83 -5.42 5.15
C MET A 26 -10.52 -6.78 5.80
N MET A 27 -9.91 -7.72 5.07
CA MET A 27 -9.51 -9.00 5.61
C MET A 27 -8.35 -8.80 6.61
N ASP A 28 -8.57 -9.20 7.86
CA ASP A 28 -7.62 -9.04 8.96
C ASP A 28 -6.84 -10.31 9.32
N GLY A 29 -5.86 -10.16 10.21
CA GLY A 29 -5.05 -11.25 10.74
C GLY A 29 -3.92 -11.69 9.81
N LEU A 30 -3.54 -12.97 9.87
CA LEU A 30 -2.42 -13.53 9.10
C LEU A 30 -2.60 -13.41 7.58
N TRP A 31 -3.82 -13.21 7.11
CA TRP A 31 -4.13 -13.04 5.69
C TRP A 31 -3.70 -11.68 5.15
N ASN A 32 -3.57 -10.66 6.01
CA ASN A 32 -3.08 -9.33 5.67
C ASN A 32 -1.99 -8.87 6.65
N PHE A 33 -0.94 -9.69 6.78
CA PHE A 33 0.14 -9.44 7.74
C PHE A 33 0.89 -8.12 7.49
N LEU A 34 0.87 -7.59 6.26
CA LEU A 34 1.52 -6.32 5.94
C LEU A 34 0.88 -5.13 6.67
N ASN A 35 -0.38 -5.25 7.13
CA ASN A 35 -0.96 -4.26 8.04
C ASN A 35 -0.13 -4.09 9.32
N LEU A 36 0.51 -5.16 9.81
CA LEU A 36 1.40 -5.11 10.99
C LEU A 36 2.69 -4.35 10.72
N VAL A 37 3.11 -4.26 9.44
CA VAL A 37 4.30 -3.52 9.00
C VAL A 37 3.93 -2.08 8.66
N ASP A 38 2.81 -1.87 7.98
CA ASP A 38 2.31 -0.55 7.61
C ASP A 38 1.99 0.30 8.83
N LEU A 39 1.42 -0.30 9.89
CA LEU A 39 1.02 0.42 11.09
C LEU A 39 2.16 1.21 11.79
N PRO A 40 3.31 0.61 12.17
CA PRO A 40 4.40 1.38 12.77
C PRO A 40 4.99 2.42 11.80
N ILE A 41 4.95 2.16 10.49
CA ILE A 41 5.35 3.16 9.48
C ILE A 41 4.37 4.32 9.50
N HIS A 42 3.07 4.06 9.50
CA HIS A 42 2.02 5.07 9.59
C HIS A 42 2.21 5.99 10.80
N GLU A 43 2.35 5.42 12.00
CA GLU A 43 2.56 6.21 13.23
C GLU A 43 3.84 7.04 13.16
N THR A 44 4.90 6.49 12.54
CA THR A 44 6.14 7.24 12.30
C THR A 44 5.93 8.40 11.31
N GLY A 45 5.04 8.22 10.33
CA GLY A 45 4.64 9.24 9.38
C GLY A 45 4.08 10.48 10.07
N HIS A 46 3.23 10.31 11.08
CA HIS A 46 2.75 11.45 11.87
C HIS A 46 3.90 12.24 12.50
N LEU A 47 4.89 11.56 13.08
CA LEU A 47 6.02 12.21 13.72
C LEU A 47 6.89 12.98 12.72
N ILE A 48 7.19 12.38 11.57
CA ILE A 48 8.01 13.00 10.52
C ILE A 48 7.31 14.23 9.94
N PHE A 49 6.02 14.10 9.62
CA PHE A 49 5.30 15.15 8.93
C PHE A 49 4.76 16.25 9.86
N ARG A 50 4.86 16.08 11.19
CA ARG A 50 4.55 17.12 12.18
C ARG A 50 5.23 18.46 11.89
N LEU A 51 6.42 18.43 11.29
CA LEU A 51 7.19 19.63 10.93
C LEU A 51 6.47 20.52 9.89
N PHE A 52 5.47 19.99 9.19
CA PHE A 52 4.73 20.69 8.13
C PHE A 52 3.32 21.14 8.57
N GLY A 53 3.02 21.12 9.88
CA GLY A 53 1.74 21.54 10.44
C GLY A 53 0.76 20.39 10.65
N GLU A 54 -0.36 20.67 11.33
CA GLU A 54 -1.30 19.64 11.79
C GLU A 54 -1.91 18.83 10.64
N PHE A 55 -2.38 19.49 9.58
CA PHE A 55 -2.94 18.78 8.42
C PHE A 55 -1.95 17.77 7.83
N MET A 56 -0.70 18.18 7.65
CA MET A 56 0.35 17.31 7.13
C MET A 56 0.78 16.25 8.14
N MET A 57 0.77 16.54 9.44
CA MET A 57 0.98 15.55 10.48
C MET A 57 -0.01 14.39 10.33
N ILE A 58 -1.31 14.68 10.22
CA ILE A 58 -2.35 13.66 10.08
C ILE A 58 -2.26 12.96 8.73
N ALA A 59 -2.11 13.69 7.62
CA ALA A 59 -1.93 13.09 6.30
C ALA A 59 -0.65 12.24 6.22
N GLY A 60 0.35 12.60 7.02
CA GLY A 60 1.68 12.01 7.07
C GLY A 60 1.68 10.52 7.35
N GLY A 61 0.74 10.00 8.13
CA GLY A 61 0.65 8.56 8.40
C GLY A 61 0.38 7.77 7.12
N SER A 62 -0.72 8.12 6.43
CA SER A 62 -1.09 7.51 5.15
C SER A 62 -0.07 7.77 4.04
N LEU A 63 0.56 8.96 4.02
CA LEU A 63 1.59 9.27 3.03
C LEU A 63 2.86 8.43 3.26
N PHE A 64 3.34 8.35 4.50
CA PHE A 64 4.61 7.71 4.79
C PHE A 64 4.53 6.18 4.59
N GLN A 65 3.41 5.55 4.94
CA GLN A 65 3.22 4.11 4.66
C GLN A 65 3.25 3.77 3.17
N ILE A 66 2.92 4.72 2.27
CA ILE A 66 3.02 4.53 0.81
C ILE A 66 4.43 4.90 0.32
N ILE A 67 5.02 5.97 0.85
CA ILE A 67 6.34 6.47 0.44
C ILE A 67 7.44 5.44 0.72
N VAL A 68 7.43 4.79 1.90
CA VAL A 68 8.47 3.83 2.29
C VAL A 68 8.61 2.67 1.28
N PRO A 69 7.56 1.90 0.96
CA PRO A 69 7.66 0.86 -0.06
C PRO A 69 8.00 1.42 -1.45
N ALA A 70 7.51 2.62 -1.80
CA ALA A 70 7.85 3.26 -3.07
C ALA A 70 9.34 3.62 -3.17
N ILE A 71 10.01 4.01 -2.07
CA ILE A 71 11.46 4.21 -2.02
C ILE A 71 12.19 2.90 -2.32
N PHE A 72 11.74 1.76 -1.78
CA PHE A 72 12.33 0.46 -2.10
C PHE A 72 12.14 0.07 -3.56
N VAL A 73 10.98 0.36 -4.16
CA VAL A 73 10.78 0.21 -5.61
C VAL A 73 11.81 1.04 -6.38
N GLY A 74 11.95 2.33 -6.04
CA GLY A 74 12.93 3.22 -6.68
C GLY A 74 14.37 2.76 -6.51
N TYR A 75 14.72 2.22 -5.34
CA TYR A 75 16.03 1.62 -5.08
C TYR A 75 16.28 0.43 -6.01
N PHE A 76 15.37 -0.53 -6.11
CA PHE A 76 15.54 -1.70 -6.98
C PHE A 76 15.59 -1.32 -8.47
N VAL A 77 14.78 -0.34 -8.90
CA VAL A 77 14.85 0.22 -10.26
C VAL A 77 16.23 0.83 -10.52
N ARG A 78 16.76 1.62 -9.57
CA ARG A 78 18.09 2.24 -9.69
C ARG A 78 19.23 1.21 -9.79
N GLN A 79 19.06 0.05 -9.16
CA GLN A 79 20.02 -1.06 -9.22
C GLN A 79 19.77 -2.00 -10.42
N GLU A 80 18.89 -1.64 -11.35
CA GLU A 80 18.48 -2.45 -12.51
C GLU A 80 17.87 -3.82 -12.12
N GLN A 81 17.42 -3.96 -10.87
CA GLN A 81 16.77 -5.17 -10.34
C GLN A 81 15.25 -5.08 -10.53
N TYR A 82 14.80 -4.98 -11.78
CA TYR A 82 13.40 -4.69 -12.12
C TYR A 82 12.41 -5.75 -11.61
N TYR A 83 12.80 -7.03 -11.58
CA TYR A 83 11.93 -8.07 -11.07
C TYR A 83 11.66 -7.87 -9.58
N SER A 84 12.69 -7.56 -8.79
CA SER A 84 12.57 -7.22 -7.37
C SER A 84 11.75 -5.95 -7.17
N ALA A 85 11.93 -4.93 -8.02
CA ALA A 85 11.12 -3.72 -7.99
C ALA A 85 9.63 -4.03 -8.17
N GLY A 86 9.28 -4.87 -9.15
CA GLY A 86 7.91 -5.33 -9.36
C GLY A 86 7.34 -6.11 -8.18
N MET A 87 8.16 -6.95 -7.53
CA MET A 87 7.73 -7.70 -6.34
C MET A 87 7.41 -6.76 -5.15
N VAL A 88 8.18 -5.69 -4.97
CA VAL A 88 7.92 -4.69 -3.93
C VAL A 88 6.77 -3.74 -4.30
N LEU A 89 6.50 -3.53 -5.60
CA LEU A 89 5.37 -2.71 -6.05
C LEU A 89 4.01 -3.26 -5.57
N PHE A 90 3.90 -4.57 -5.33
CA PHE A 90 2.72 -5.15 -4.68
C PHE A 90 2.47 -4.57 -3.28
N TRP A 91 3.54 -4.36 -2.49
CA TRP A 91 3.42 -3.75 -1.17
C TRP A 91 2.89 -2.31 -1.30
N VAL A 92 3.39 -1.51 -2.25
CA VAL A 92 2.82 -0.17 -2.52
C VAL A 92 1.32 -0.24 -2.78
N GLY A 93 0.88 -1.17 -3.63
CA GLY A 93 -0.53 -1.36 -3.94
C GLY A 93 -1.36 -1.77 -2.71
N GLN A 94 -0.87 -2.68 -1.88
CA GLN A 94 -1.53 -3.06 -0.64
C GLN A 94 -1.55 -1.91 0.37
N SER A 95 -0.47 -1.13 0.54
CA SER A 95 -0.47 0.02 1.45
C SER A 95 -1.50 1.07 1.02
N ILE A 96 -1.71 1.29 -0.28
CA ILE A 96 -2.80 2.15 -0.79
C ILE A 96 -4.18 1.55 -0.45
N LEU A 97 -4.35 0.24 -0.60
CA LEU A 97 -5.60 -0.43 -0.22
C LEU A 97 -5.86 -0.42 1.29
N ASN A 98 -4.80 -0.45 2.10
CA ASN A 98 -4.90 -0.26 3.54
C ASN A 98 -5.40 1.16 3.85
N VAL A 99 -4.85 2.19 3.20
CA VAL A 99 -5.39 3.58 3.31
C VAL A 99 -6.87 3.64 2.93
N TRP A 100 -7.30 2.91 1.89
CA TRP A 100 -8.71 2.85 1.50
C TRP A 100 -9.62 2.38 2.65
N VAL A 101 -9.20 1.39 3.46
CA VAL A 101 -10.01 0.87 4.59
C VAL A 101 -10.38 1.99 5.55
N TYR A 102 -9.42 2.84 5.92
CA TYR A 102 -9.64 3.98 6.81
C TYR A 102 -10.41 5.12 6.11
N ALA A 103 -10.13 5.40 4.84
CA ALA A 103 -10.85 6.41 4.08
C ALA A 103 -12.34 6.06 3.90
N ASP A 104 -12.66 4.77 3.72
CA ASP A 104 -14.03 4.28 3.58
C ASP A 104 -14.82 4.35 4.89
N ASP A 105 -14.14 4.09 6.02
CA ASP A 105 -14.73 4.17 7.36
C ASP A 105 -14.84 5.62 7.88
N ALA A 106 -14.27 6.62 7.21
CA ALA A 106 -14.15 8.00 7.71
C ALA A 106 -15.44 8.64 8.27
N VAL A 107 -16.62 8.27 7.77
CA VAL A 107 -17.92 8.76 8.29
C VAL A 107 -18.47 7.87 9.40
N ARG A 108 -18.29 6.55 9.29
CA ARG A 108 -18.83 5.58 10.25
C ARG A 108 -17.98 5.50 11.51
N MET A 109 -16.66 5.63 11.36
CA MET A 109 -15.64 5.60 12.39
C MET A 109 -15.79 4.38 13.32
N GLN A 110 -16.05 3.22 12.75
CA GLN A 110 -16.27 1.95 13.45
C GLN A 110 -15.05 1.04 13.48
N LEU A 111 -13.96 1.39 12.78
CA LEU A 111 -12.70 0.65 12.89
C LEU A 111 -12.09 0.84 14.27
N VAL A 112 -11.67 -0.26 14.90
CA VAL A 112 -10.87 -0.21 16.13
C VAL A 112 -9.46 0.26 15.77
N LEU A 113 -9.05 1.38 16.34
CA LEU A 113 -7.76 2.02 16.03
C LEU A 113 -6.67 1.58 17.02
N THR A 114 -5.45 2.10 16.89
CA THR A 114 -4.29 1.76 17.74
C THR A 114 -4.54 2.00 19.23
N SER A 115 -5.44 2.93 19.56
CA SER A 115 -5.90 3.17 20.94
C SER A 115 -6.72 2.03 21.56
N GLY A 116 -7.19 1.05 20.79
CA GLY A 116 -8.13 0.01 21.23
C GLY A 116 -9.61 0.44 21.24
N MET A 117 -9.90 1.67 20.82
CA MET A 117 -11.25 2.22 20.68
C MET A 117 -11.53 2.59 19.21
N THR A 118 -12.81 2.63 18.84
CA THR A 118 -13.28 3.21 17.58
C THR A 118 -13.28 4.73 17.62
N GLY A 119 -13.44 5.39 16.47
CA GLY A 119 -13.58 6.85 16.45
C GLY A 119 -14.86 7.33 17.13
N THR A 120 -15.94 6.55 17.07
CA THR A 120 -17.16 6.84 17.84
C THR A 120 -17.02 6.66 19.35
N GLU A 121 -16.06 5.86 19.80
CA GLU A 121 -15.74 5.67 21.23
C GLU A 121 -14.71 6.68 21.76
N GLY A 122 -14.25 7.62 20.91
CA GLY A 122 -13.37 8.72 21.30
C GLY A 122 -11.93 8.61 20.80
N SER A 123 -11.61 7.63 19.96
CA SER A 123 -10.32 7.61 19.26
C SER A 123 -10.24 8.68 18.17
N PHE A 124 -9.04 9.19 17.89
CA PHE A 124 -8.85 10.14 16.79
C PHE A 124 -8.82 9.40 15.45
N HIS A 125 -9.67 9.80 14.51
CA HIS A 125 -9.79 9.15 13.21
C HIS A 125 -9.27 10.05 12.09
N ASP A 126 -8.07 9.76 11.59
CA ASP A 126 -7.36 10.58 10.60
C ASP A 126 -8.18 10.96 9.38
N TRP A 127 -8.78 9.97 8.72
CA TRP A 127 -9.53 10.22 7.49
C TRP A 127 -10.84 10.99 7.72
N ASN A 128 -11.42 10.92 8.92
CA ASN A 128 -12.53 11.79 9.30
C ASN A 128 -12.04 13.25 9.36
N TYR A 129 -10.92 13.49 10.05
CA TYR A 129 -10.30 14.81 10.13
C TYR A 129 -9.92 15.35 8.74
N LEU A 130 -9.18 14.58 7.94
CA LEU A 130 -8.69 15.02 6.63
C LEU A 130 -9.84 15.40 5.68
N LEU A 131 -10.87 14.56 5.62
CA LEU A 131 -12.04 14.84 4.77
C LEU A 131 -12.88 16.01 5.31
N THR A 132 -12.94 16.19 6.64
CA THR A 132 -13.63 17.34 7.23
C THR A 132 -12.89 18.65 6.94
N GLN A 133 -11.57 18.69 7.14
CA GLN A 133 -10.75 19.88 6.89
C GLN A 133 -10.75 20.31 5.42
N THR A 134 -10.86 19.35 4.50
CA THR A 134 -10.94 19.63 3.06
C THR A 134 -12.36 19.90 2.55
N GLY A 135 -13.38 19.76 3.40
CA GLY A 135 -14.79 19.87 2.99
C GLY A 135 -15.28 18.70 2.12
N LEU A 136 -14.54 17.59 2.07
CA LEU A 136 -14.82 16.42 1.23
C LEU A 136 -15.53 15.27 1.98
N ILE A 137 -15.87 15.44 3.27
CA ILE A 137 -16.52 14.39 4.06
C ILE A 137 -17.84 13.88 3.45
N GLY A 138 -18.61 14.75 2.79
CA GLY A 138 -19.82 14.37 2.06
C GLY A 138 -19.54 13.59 0.76
N TYR A 139 -18.30 13.57 0.29
CA TYR A 139 -17.83 12.87 -0.90
C TYR A 139 -16.91 11.68 -0.56
N HIS A 140 -16.94 11.20 0.69
CA HIS A 140 -16.00 10.18 1.16
C HIS A 140 -16.00 8.91 0.31
N GLN A 141 -17.15 8.45 -0.23
CA GLN A 141 -17.19 7.27 -1.10
C GLN A 141 -16.46 7.48 -2.44
N ILE A 142 -16.45 8.72 -2.96
CA ILE A 142 -15.70 9.02 -4.19
C ILE A 142 -14.21 9.02 -3.87
N VAL A 143 -13.80 9.66 -2.77
CA VAL A 143 -12.40 9.70 -2.36
C VAL A 143 -11.88 8.30 -2.06
N SER A 144 -12.59 7.52 -1.24
CA SER A 144 -12.24 6.13 -0.94
C SER A 144 -12.24 5.29 -2.23
N GLY A 145 -13.25 5.44 -3.10
CA GLY A 145 -13.31 4.76 -4.39
C GLY A 145 -12.09 5.00 -5.29
N LEU A 146 -11.59 6.24 -5.36
CA LEU A 146 -10.38 6.58 -6.11
C LEU A 146 -9.13 5.93 -5.51
N ILE A 147 -9.01 5.91 -4.19
CA ILE A 147 -7.90 5.23 -3.48
C ILE A 147 -7.96 3.72 -3.75
N ARG A 148 -9.16 3.11 -3.70
CA ARG A 148 -9.36 1.70 -4.02
C ARG A 148 -8.91 1.36 -5.43
N ILE A 149 -9.33 2.17 -6.42
CA ILE A 149 -8.92 2.01 -7.82
C ILE A 149 -7.40 2.13 -7.95
N ALA A 150 -6.79 3.14 -7.34
CA ALA A 150 -5.34 3.34 -7.40
C ALA A 150 -4.56 2.13 -6.83
N GLY A 151 -4.98 1.61 -5.68
CA GLY A 151 -4.34 0.43 -5.07
C GLY A 151 -4.51 -0.82 -5.92
N THR A 152 -5.71 -1.08 -6.43
CA THR A 152 -5.98 -2.23 -7.32
C THR A 152 -5.20 -2.13 -8.63
N LEU A 153 -5.15 -0.97 -9.26
CA LEU A 153 -4.38 -0.75 -10.50
C LEU A 153 -2.87 -0.93 -10.25
N THR A 154 -2.37 -0.52 -9.08
CA THR A 154 -0.96 -0.73 -8.70
C THR A 154 -0.64 -2.23 -8.58
N ILE A 155 -1.52 -3.02 -7.97
CA ILE A 155 -1.36 -4.49 -7.89
C ILE A 155 -1.41 -5.12 -9.28
N LEU A 156 -2.35 -4.71 -10.14
CA LEU A 156 -2.43 -5.20 -11.52
C LEU A 156 -1.18 -4.85 -12.34
N ALA A 157 -0.64 -3.65 -12.16
CA ALA A 157 0.61 -3.24 -12.79
C ALA A 157 1.81 -4.07 -12.27
N ALA A 158 1.88 -4.33 -10.96
CA ALA A 158 2.90 -5.19 -10.37
C ALA A 158 2.83 -6.63 -10.91
N THR A 159 1.63 -7.20 -11.04
CA THR A 159 1.41 -8.50 -11.67
C THR A 159 1.85 -8.51 -13.13
N ALA A 160 1.37 -7.55 -13.94
CA ALA A 160 1.72 -7.49 -15.35
C ALA A 160 3.25 -7.36 -15.54
N TRP A 161 3.90 -6.52 -14.73
CA TRP A 161 5.33 -6.28 -14.82
C TRP A 161 6.16 -7.48 -14.37
N THR A 162 5.86 -8.09 -13.21
CA THR A 162 6.60 -9.27 -12.72
C THR A 162 6.41 -10.50 -13.61
N VAL A 163 5.20 -10.70 -14.15
CA VAL A 163 4.95 -11.76 -15.14
C VAL A 163 5.76 -11.48 -16.41
N TYR A 164 5.71 -10.27 -16.96
CA TYR A 164 6.49 -9.90 -18.14
C TYR A 164 8.00 -10.14 -17.93
N LEU A 165 8.57 -9.65 -16.82
CA LEU A 165 9.98 -9.80 -16.47
C LEU A 165 10.40 -11.25 -16.20
N SER A 166 9.45 -12.15 -15.92
CA SER A 166 9.75 -13.58 -15.79
C SER A 166 10.09 -14.24 -17.14
N PHE A 167 9.76 -13.60 -18.26
CA PHE A 167 10.13 -14.06 -19.60
C PHE A 167 11.42 -13.41 -20.13
N GLU A 168 11.95 -12.40 -19.43
CA GLU A 168 13.24 -11.80 -19.77
C GLU A 168 14.40 -12.66 -19.23
N PRO A 169 15.53 -12.74 -19.97
CA PRO A 169 16.74 -13.40 -19.48
C PRO A 169 17.16 -12.80 -18.12
N SER A 170 17.54 -13.63 -17.14
CA SER A 170 18.06 -13.09 -15.88
C SER A 170 19.39 -12.36 -16.11
N ASP A 171 19.54 -11.15 -15.56
CA ASP A 171 20.81 -10.40 -15.55
C ASP A 171 21.94 -11.10 -14.78
N GLU A 172 21.76 -12.34 -14.33
CA GLU A 172 22.75 -13.17 -13.62
C GLU A 172 24.04 -13.41 -14.45
N GLY A 173 24.05 -13.04 -15.73
CA GLY A 173 25.24 -13.01 -16.59
C GLY A 173 25.97 -11.66 -16.71
N ARG A 174 25.49 -10.58 -16.08
CA ARG A 174 26.09 -9.22 -16.22
C ARG A 174 27.12 -8.85 -15.15
N ILE A 175 27.19 -9.60 -14.06
CA ILE A 175 28.20 -9.44 -12.98
C ILE A 175 29.40 -10.38 -13.19
N GLY A 176 29.83 -10.51 -14.44
CA GLY A 176 30.99 -11.29 -14.85
C GLY A 176 32.00 -10.45 -15.62
N VAL A 177 32.50 -9.35 -15.03
CA VAL A 177 33.85 -8.77 -15.24
C VAL A 177 34.26 -8.06 -13.95
#